data_AF-A0A960SMQ5-F1
#
_entry.id   AF-A0A960SMQ5-F1
#
_cell.length_a   1.000
_cell.length_b   1.000
_cell.length_c   1.000
_cell.angle_alpha   90.00
_cell.angle_beta   90.00
_cell.angle_gamma   90.00
#
_symmetry.space_group_name_H-M   'P 1'
#
loop_
_entity.id
_entity.type
_entity.pdbx_description
1 polymer ?
#
loop_
_entity_poly.entity_id
_entity_poly.type
_entity_poly.pdbx_seq_one_letter_code
_entity_poly.pdbx_strand_id
1 'polypeptide(L)'
;AFGGARQLSIRRGHWKYLDHPGSGGNNYERNPDLKPFLLPETAPGAPGQLYDLEHDPGETRNLYYEQPGIVQELKVLLEHSKATGRSRPEPPQPRPE
;
A
#
# COMPACT_ATOMS: atom_id res chain seq x y z
N ALA A 1 10.78 -17.33 2.73
CA ALA A 1 9.41 -17.19 3.29
C ALA A 1 9.24 -15.76 3.80
N PHE A 2 8.15 -15.08 3.45
CA PHE A 2 7.87 -13.75 4.01
C PHE A 2 7.49 -13.93 5.49
N GLY A 3 8.45 -13.66 6.39
CA GLY A 3 8.25 -13.78 7.84
C GLY A 3 7.64 -12.52 8.45
N GLY A 4 6.62 -12.73 9.28
CA GLY A 4 5.90 -11.71 10.06
C GLY A 4 4.63 -11.19 9.38
N ALA A 5 3.63 -10.79 10.17
CA ALA A 5 2.49 -9.98 9.72
C ALA A 5 3.03 -8.61 9.26
N ARG A 6 3.66 -8.58 8.09
CA ARG A 6 4.21 -7.37 7.49
C ARG A 6 3.02 -6.55 7.02
N GLN A 7 3.02 -5.30 7.44
CA GLN A 7 2.25 -4.24 6.83
C GLN A 7 2.71 -4.14 5.37
N LEU A 8 1.95 -4.77 4.48
CA LEU A 8 2.28 -4.85 3.07
C LEU A 8 1.54 -3.77 2.31
N SER A 9 2.20 -3.27 1.27
CA SER A 9 1.62 -2.33 0.33
C SER A 9 1.81 -2.82 -1.09
N ILE A 10 0.95 -2.37 -1.99
CA ILE A 10 1.03 -2.65 -3.42
C ILE A 10 0.81 -1.38 -4.21
N ARG A 11 1.52 -1.25 -5.32
CA ARG A 11 1.38 -0.13 -6.25
C ARG A 11 1.07 -0.66 -7.63
N ARG A 12 0.07 -0.07 -8.29
CA ARG A 12 -0.27 -0.33 -9.69
C ARG A 12 -0.51 1.00 -10.39
N GLY A 13 0.38 1.38 -11.30
CA GLY A 13 0.35 2.69 -11.92
C GLY A 13 0.50 3.82 -10.89
N HIS A 14 -0.46 4.75 -10.88
CA HIS A 14 -0.53 5.83 -9.90
C HIS A 14 -1.17 5.41 -8.56
N TRP A 15 -1.87 4.29 -8.48
CA TRP A 15 -2.52 3.87 -7.25
C TRP A 15 -1.57 3.14 -6.31
N LYS A 16 -1.64 3.47 -5.02
CA LYS A 16 -0.95 2.78 -3.93
C LYS A 16 -1.94 2.37 -2.85
N TYR A 17 -1.96 1.08 -2.54
CA TYR A 17 -2.78 0.50 -1.48
C TYR A 17 -1.89 -0.03 -0.35
N LEU A 18 -2.26 0.27 0.90
CA LEU A 18 -1.65 -0.25 2.11
C LEU A 18 -2.68 -1.10 2.85
N ASP A 19 -2.32 -2.34 3.16
CA ASP A 19 -3.20 -3.33 3.80
C ASP A 19 -3.10 -3.26 5.33
N HIS A 20 -3.08 -2.04 5.86
CA HIS A 20 -3.10 -1.77 7.29
C HIS A 20 -3.62 -0.34 7.56
N PRO A 21 -4.18 -0.09 8.75
CA PRO A 21 -4.48 1.25 9.20
C PRO A 21 -3.21 1.99 9.70
N GLY A 22 -3.29 3.32 9.70
CA GLY A 22 -2.30 4.21 10.33
C GLY A 22 -0.94 4.28 9.61
N SER A 23 0.05 4.89 10.27
CA SER A 23 1.32 5.26 9.62
C SER A 23 2.29 4.12 9.30
N GLY A 24 1.96 2.88 9.62
CA GLY A 24 2.88 1.76 9.39
C GLY A 24 4.11 1.74 10.32
N GLY A 25 3.97 2.25 11.56
CA GLY A 25 4.97 2.11 12.62
C GLY A 25 5.81 3.35 12.94
N ASN A 26 5.57 4.50 12.31
CA ASN A 26 6.24 5.75 12.71
C ASN A 26 5.72 6.24 14.07
N ASN A 27 6.63 6.48 15.00
CA ASN A 27 6.32 7.07 16.30
C ASN A 27 6.53 8.59 16.24
N TYR A 28 5.56 9.30 15.67
CA TYR A 28 5.61 10.77 15.51
C TYR A 28 5.64 11.52 16.85
N GLU A 29 5.07 10.93 17.91
CA GLU A 29 5.09 11.56 19.23
C GLU A 29 6.49 11.56 19.85
N ARG A 30 7.23 10.46 19.69
CA ARG A 30 8.59 10.30 20.24
C ARG A 30 9.70 10.82 19.33
N ASN A 31 9.41 11.14 18.07
CA ASN A 31 10.41 11.65 17.13
C ASN A 31 10.04 13.06 16.62
N PRO A 32 10.60 14.13 17.21
CA PRO A 32 10.27 15.50 16.85
C PRO A 32 10.60 15.84 15.39
N ASP A 33 11.58 15.17 14.77
CA ASP A 33 11.95 15.36 13.36
C ASP A 33 10.87 14.81 12.41
N LEU A 34 10.04 13.87 12.87
CA LEU A 34 8.95 13.30 12.08
C LEU A 34 7.62 14.05 12.24
N LYS A 35 7.46 14.86 13.30
CA LYS A 35 6.22 15.63 13.54
C LYS A 35 5.74 16.46 12.34
N PRO A 36 6.61 17.10 11.53
CA PRO A 36 6.16 17.84 10.35
C PRO A 36 5.52 16.96 9.26
N PHE A 37 5.80 15.65 9.27
CA PHE A 37 5.28 14.68 8.31
C PHE A 37 4.08 13.90 8.86
N LEU A 38 3.57 14.27 10.04
CA LEU A 38 2.34 13.71 10.57
C LEU A 38 1.16 14.25 9.76
N LEU A 39 0.60 13.40 8.91
CA LEU A 39 -0.59 13.73 8.13
C LEU A 39 -1.85 13.45 8.96
N PRO A 40 -2.91 14.27 8.81
CA PRO A 40 -4.18 14.05 9.48
C PRO A 40 -4.81 12.75 8.98
N GLU A 41 -5.43 11.99 9.89
CA GLU A 41 -6.18 10.80 9.51
C GLU A 41 -7.48 11.20 8.81
N THR A 42 -7.57 10.91 7.51
CA THR A 42 -8.70 11.32 6.65
C THR A 42 -9.79 10.25 6.52
N ALA A 43 -9.52 9.02 6.94
CA ALA A 43 -10.45 7.89 6.88
C ALA A 43 -10.39 7.06 8.17
N PRO A 44 -10.93 7.58 9.29
CA PRO A 44 -10.93 6.87 10.56
C PRO A 44 -11.72 5.56 10.45
N GLY A 45 -11.15 4.48 10.97
CA GLY A 45 -11.76 3.14 10.95
C GLY A 45 -11.58 2.36 9.64
N ALA A 46 -10.88 2.92 8.65
CA ALA A 46 -10.54 2.17 7.44
C ALA A 46 -9.52 1.07 7.78
N PRO A 47 -9.76 -0.20 7.39
CA PRO A 47 -8.82 -1.28 7.64
C PRO A 47 -7.56 -1.21 6.76
N GLY A 48 -7.56 -0.32 5.75
CA GLY A 48 -6.45 -0.07 4.84
C GLY A 48 -6.47 1.37 4.33
N GLN A 49 -5.47 1.70 3.50
CA GLN A 49 -5.32 3.04 2.94
C GLN A 49 -5.13 2.97 1.43
N LEU A 50 -5.77 3.88 0.69
CA LEU A 50 -5.62 4.02 -0.75
C LEU A 50 -5.23 5.45 -1.09
N TYR A 51 -4.19 5.60 -1.90
CA TYR A 51 -3.67 6.89 -2.34
C TYR A 51 -3.53 6.93 -3.86
N ASP A 52 -3.87 8.07 -4.44
CA ASP A 52 -3.59 8.38 -5.84
C ASP A 52 -2.31 9.20 -5.93
N LEU A 53 -1.19 8.58 -6.31
CA LEU A 53 0.10 9.25 -6.39
C LEU A 53 0.24 10.19 -7.59
N GLU A 54 -0.71 10.19 -8.54
CA GLU A 54 -0.71 11.13 -9.66
C GLU A 54 -1.16 12.52 -9.20
N HIS A 55 -2.22 12.57 -8.40
CA HIS A 55 -2.81 13.81 -7.89
C HIS A 55 -2.37 14.14 -6.46
N ASP A 56 -1.96 13.14 -5.68
CA ASP A 56 -1.56 13.24 -4.27
C ASP A 56 -0.25 12.46 -4.01
N PRO A 57 0.90 12.91 -4.55
CA PRO A 57 2.19 12.26 -4.32
C PRO A 57 2.63 12.31 -2.84
N GLY A 58 2.00 13.18 -2.05
CA GLY A 58 2.25 13.32 -0.61
C GLY A 58 1.44 12.38 0.28
N GLU A 59 0.58 11.52 -0.29
CA GLU A 59 -0.23 10.55 0.45
C GLU A 59 -1.09 11.19 1.56
N THR A 60 -1.63 12.38 1.27
CA THR A 60 -2.36 13.22 2.22
C THR A 60 -3.82 12.83 2.42
N ARG A 61 -4.46 12.24 1.40
CA ARG A 61 -5.89 11.88 1.43
C ARG A 61 -6.12 10.40 1.17
N ASN A 62 -6.66 9.71 2.17
CA ASN A 62 -7.02 8.31 2.05
C ASN A 62 -8.36 8.16 1.30
N LEU A 63 -8.29 7.65 0.07
CA LEU A 63 -9.42 7.41 -0.83
C LEU A 63 -10.08 6.04 -0.62
N TYR A 64 -9.76 5.31 0.46
CA TYR A 64 -10.25 3.95 0.70
C TYR A 64 -11.78 3.83 0.59
N TYR A 65 -12.52 4.74 1.21
CA TYR A 65 -13.99 4.75 1.14
C TYR A 65 -14.54 5.37 -0.15
N GLU A 66 -13.73 6.17 -0.84
CA GLU A 66 -14.13 6.88 -2.06
C GLU A 66 -13.98 6.02 -3.31
N GLN A 67 -12.99 5.11 -3.33
CA GLN A 67 -12.66 4.25 -4.47
C GLN A 67 -12.63 2.76 -4.08
N PRO A 68 -13.75 2.18 -3.58
CA PRO A 68 -13.78 0.79 -3.12
C PRO A 68 -13.47 -0.23 -4.22
N GLY A 69 -13.75 0.09 -5.49
CA GLY A 69 -13.39 -0.77 -6.62
C GLY A 69 -11.87 -0.95 -6.78
N ILE A 70 -11.12 0.14 -6.64
CA ILE A 70 -9.65 0.12 -6.74
C ILE A 70 -9.05 -0.56 -5.52
N VAL A 71 -9.59 -0.31 -4.33
CA VAL A 71 -9.21 -1.02 -3.10
C VAL A 71 -9.32 -2.53 -3.30
N GLN A 72 -10.47 -3.02 -3.80
CA GLN A 72 -10.68 -4.45 -4.02
C GLN A 72 -9.70 -5.01 -5.04
N GLU A 73 -9.50 -4.33 -6.17
CA GLU A 73 -8.56 -4.78 -7.21
C GLU A 73 -7.13 -4.93 -6.65
N LEU A 74 -6.64 -3.90 -5.96
CA LEU A 74 -5.29 -3.91 -5.40
C LEU A 74 -5.15 -4.91 -4.26
N LYS A 75 -6.18 -5.07 -3.43
CA LYS A 75 -6.20 -6.08 -2.38
C LYS A 75 -6.10 -7.49 -2.96
N VAL A 76 -6.86 -7.80 -4.01
CA VAL A 76 -6.78 -9.11 -4.70
C VAL A 76 -5.38 -9.32 -5.28
N LEU A 77 -4.80 -8.30 -5.91
CA LEU A 77 -3.44 -8.36 -6.45
C LEU A 77 -2.39 -8.61 -5.35
N LEU A 78 -2.58 -7.99 -4.19
CA LEU A 78 -1.70 -8.16 -3.03
C LEU A 78 -1.81 -9.59 -2.47
N GLU A 79 -3.02 -10.09 -2.27
CA GLU A 79 -3.24 -11.47 -1.80
C GLU A 79 -2.67 -12.50 -2.79
N HIS A 80 -2.83 -12.28 -4.09
CA HIS A 80 -2.20 -13.12 -5.10
C HIS A 80 -0.67 -13.09 -5.00
N SER A 81 -0.08 -11.91 -4.80
CA SER A 81 1.37 -11.75 -4.62
C SER A 81 1.87 -12.42 -3.32
N LYS A 82 1.08 -12.36 -2.24
CA LYS A 82 1.35 -13.06 -0.97
C LYS A 82 1.32 -14.58 -1.18
N ALA A 83 0.28 -15.09 -1.84
CA ALA A 83 0.07 -16.52 -2.06
C ALA A 83 1.13 -17.15 -2.97
N THR A 84 1.52 -16.46 -4.04
CA THR A 84 2.54 -16.95 -4.98
C THR A 84 3.96 -16.75 -4.46
N GLY A 85 4.14 -16.00 -3.36
CA GLY A 85 5.44 -15.67 -2.79
C GLY A 85 6.35 -14.89 -3.75
N ARG A 86 5.79 -14.32 -4.82
CA ARG A 86 6.52 -13.63 -5.88
C ARG A 86 5.72 -12.41 -6.32
N SER A 87 6.39 -11.27 -6.38
CA SER A 87 5.87 -10.03 -6.98
C SER A 87 6.47 -9.74 -8.35
N ARG A 88 7.41 -10.58 -8.82
CA ARG A 88 8.03 -10.45 -10.15
C ARG A 88 7.23 -11.24 -11.20
N PRO A 89 7.02 -10.68 -12.40
CA PRO A 89 6.53 -11.45 -13.53
C PRO A 89 7.50 -12.59 -13.84
N GLU A 90 6.98 -13.70 -14.37
CA GLU A 90 7.79 -14.84 -14.78
C GLU A 90 8.84 -14.36 -15.80
N PRO A 91 10.13 -14.72 -15.64
CA PRO A 91 11.12 -14.38 -16.66
C PRO A 91 10.64 -14.95 -18.01
N PRO A 92 10.80 -14.20 -19.12
CA PRO A 92 10.42 -14.69 -20.43
C PRO A 92 11.11 -16.03 -20.69
N GLN A 93 10.35 -17.00 -21.20
CA GLN A 93 10.85 -18.34 -21.50
C GLN A 93 12.13 -18.25 -22.33
N PRO A 94 13.14 -19.09 -22.06
CA PRO A 94 14.35 -19.12 -22.88
C PRO A 94 13.95 -19.38 -24.33
N ARG A 95 14.47 -18.57 -25.26
CA ARG A 95 14.31 -18.82 -26.69
C ARG A 95 14.87 -20.22 -27.02
N PRO A 96 14.16 -21.06 -27.79
CA PRO A 96 14.77 -22.27 -28.32
C PRO A 96 15.96 -21.90 -29.24
N GLU A 97 17.03 -22.71 -29.18
CA GLU A 97 18.23 -22.58 -30.03
C GLU A 97 17.91 -22.68 -31.54
#